data_AF-A0A7V6TG50-F1
#
_entry.id   AF-A0A7V6TG50-F1
#
_cell.length_a   1.000
_cell.length_b   1.000
_cell.length_c   1.000
_cell.angle_alpha   90.00
_cell.angle_beta   90.00
_cell.angle_gamma   90.00
#
_symmetry.space_group_name_H-M   'P 1'
#
loop_
_entity.id
_entity.type
_entity.pdbx_description
1 polymer ?
#
loop_
_entity_poly.entity_id
_entity_poly.type
_entity_poly.pdbx_seq_one_letter_code
_entity_poly.pdbx_strand_id
1 'polypeptide(L)'
;MKTHLILIAMLVVILLGLAACAAGTEIFDQEAGRKANFLHGLWHGVIAPISFFISLFNKTVSIYEINNIGWAYDLGFLIGIGALGVGGGSSARRN
;
A
#
# COMPACT_ATOMS: atom_id res chain seq x y z
N MET A 1 19.86 -8.84 -17.76
CA MET A 1 19.02 -7.76 -17.19
C MET A 1 17.54 -8.15 -17.12
N LYS A 2 16.89 -8.55 -18.21
CA LYS A 2 15.45 -8.93 -18.23
C LYS A 2 15.12 -10.12 -17.31
N THR A 3 15.99 -11.11 -17.21
CA THR A 3 15.80 -12.28 -16.34
C THR A 3 15.81 -11.92 -14.85
N HIS A 4 16.66 -10.99 -14.41
CA HIS A 4 16.67 -10.53 -13.03
C HIS A 4 15.41 -9.73 -12.67
N LEU A 5 14.89 -8.93 -13.62
CA LEU A 5 13.60 -8.25 -13.47
C LEU A 5 12.43 -9.24 -13.32
N ILE A 6 12.44 -10.33 -14.08
CA ILE A 6 11.41 -11.39 -13.97
C ILE A 6 11.51 -12.11 -12.63
N LEU A 7 12.72 -12.41 -12.14
CA LEU A 7 12.93 -13.04 -10.84
C LEU A 7 12.49 -12.15 -9.67
N ILE A 8 12.76 -10.85 -9.74
CA ILE A 8 12.30 -9.88 -8.74
C ILE A 8 10.77 -9.78 -8.76
N ALA A 9 10.15 -9.72 -9.94
CA ALA A 9 8.69 -9.71 -10.06
C ALA A 9 8.05 -10.97 -9.49
N MET A 10 8.61 -12.15 -9.76
CA MET A 10 8.15 -13.41 -9.16
C MET A 10 8.29 -13.42 -7.64
N LEU A 11 9.41 -12.93 -7.10
CA LEU A 11 9.63 -12.86 -5.66
C LEU A 11 8.62 -11.94 -4.97
N VAL A 12 8.31 -10.79 -5.58
CA VAL A 12 7.30 -9.85 -5.10
C VAL A 12 5.91 -10.50 -5.11
N VAL A 13 5.55 -11.21 -6.17
CA VAL A 13 4.27 -11.94 -6.26
C VAL A 13 4.15 -13.03 -5.19
N ILE A 14 5.23 -13.76 -4.92
CA ILE A 14 5.27 -14.79 -3.87
C ILE A 14 5.08 -14.15 -2.49
N LEU A 15 5.82 -13.08 -2.18
CA LEU A 15 5.68 -12.35 -0.92
C LEU A 15 4.26 -11.78 -0.71
N LEU A 16 3.66 -11.25 -1.79
CA LEU A 16 2.27 -10.78 -1.79
C LEU A 16 1.28 -11.93 -1.55
N GLY A 17 1.52 -13.10 -2.15
CA GLY A 17 0.70 -14.30 -1.94
C GLY A 17 0.76 -14.83 -0.51
N LEU A 18 1.95 -14.83 0.12
CA LEU A 18 2.07 -15.21 1.54
C LEU A 18 1.37 -14.20 2.47
N ALA A 19 1.41 -12.89 2.15
CA ALA A 19 0.69 -11.88 2.92
C ALA A 19 -0.84 -12.02 2.78
N ALA A 20 -1.33 -12.38 1.59
CA ALA A 20 -2.76 -12.61 1.34
C ALA A 20 -3.31 -13.84 2.07
N CYS A 21 -2.50 -14.89 2.29
CA CYS A 21 -2.92 -16.09 3.01
C CYS A 21 -3.17 -15.83 4.52
N ALA A 22 -2.63 -14.76 5.09
CA ALA A 22 -2.80 -14.38 6.50
C ALA A 22 -3.80 -13.23 6.72
N ALA A 23 -4.33 -12.61 5.66
CA ALA A 23 -5.24 -11.47 5.76
C ALA A 23 -6.69 -11.95 5.87
N GLY A 24 -7.15 -12.16 7.11
CA GLY A 24 -8.54 -12.47 7.43
C GLY A 24 -9.51 -11.45 6.84
N THR A 25 -10.54 -11.96 6.16
CA THR A 25 -11.49 -11.22 5.35
C THR A 25 -12.61 -10.60 6.18
N GLU A 26 -12.32 -9.61 7.02
CA GLU A 26 -13.35 -8.74 7.58
C GLU A 26 -12.83 -7.31 7.67
N ILE A 27 -13.39 -6.48 6.79
CA ILE A 27 -12.89 -5.17 6.41
C ILE A 27 -13.16 -4.20 7.55
N PHE A 28 -12.16 -4.07 8.43
CA PHE A 28 -11.97 -3.02 9.46
C PHE A 28 -13.23 -2.52 10.17
N ASP A 29 -13.95 -3.43 10.83
CA ASP A 29 -15.10 -3.08 11.65
C ASP A 29 -14.68 -2.45 13.00
N GLN A 30 -15.23 -1.27 13.31
CA GLN A 30 -15.04 -0.62 14.61
C GLN A 30 -15.67 -1.44 15.74
N GLU A 31 -16.77 -2.14 15.50
CA GLU A 31 -17.49 -2.93 16.51
C GLU A 31 -16.73 -4.21 16.87
N ALA A 32 -16.02 -4.81 15.91
CA ALA A 32 -15.17 -5.98 16.13
C ALA A 32 -13.75 -5.63 16.66
N GLY A 33 -13.44 -4.34 16.85
CA GLY A 33 -12.14 -3.87 17.35
C GLY A 33 -10.95 -4.13 16.40
N ARG A 34 -11.20 -4.50 15.14
CA ARG A 34 -10.15 -4.79 14.15
C ARG A 34 -9.72 -3.50 13.45
N LYS A 35 -8.50 -3.04 13.76
CA LYS A 35 -7.90 -1.83 13.19
C LYS A 35 -6.89 -2.16 12.10
N ALA A 36 -6.80 -1.33 11.07
CA ALA A 36 -5.76 -1.42 10.08
C ALA A 36 -4.37 -1.21 10.70
N ASN A 37 -3.43 -2.10 10.35
CA ASN A 37 -2.08 -2.15 10.89
C ASN A 37 -1.06 -1.63 9.86
N PHE A 38 0.23 -1.72 10.18
CA PHE A 38 1.31 -1.28 9.28
C PHE A 38 1.23 -1.90 7.87
N LEU A 39 0.96 -3.21 7.76
CA LEU A 39 0.92 -3.90 6.47
C LEU A 39 -0.27 -3.45 5.62
N HIS A 40 -1.42 -3.18 6.25
CA HIS A 40 -2.56 -2.58 5.58
C HIS A 40 -2.24 -1.17 5.09
N GLY A 41 -1.53 -0.38 5.89
CA GLY A 41 -1.01 0.92 5.48
C GLY A 41 -0.13 0.81 4.24
N LEU A 42 0.85 -0.09 4.25
CA LEU A 42 1.75 -0.35 3.12
C LEU A 42 0.99 -0.73 1.86
N TRP A 43 0.02 -1.64 1.97
CA TRP A 43 -0.81 -2.05 0.84
C TRP A 43 -1.65 -0.90 0.30
N HIS A 44 -2.35 -0.17 1.18
CA HIS A 44 -3.16 0.99 0.81
C HIS A 44 -2.33 2.08 0.13
N GLY A 45 -1.09 2.31 0.59
CA GLY A 45 -0.16 3.22 -0.06
C GLY A 45 0.23 2.81 -1.48
N VAL A 46 0.49 1.52 -1.73
CA VAL A 46 0.84 0.99 -3.06
C VAL A 46 -0.33 1.09 -4.04
N ILE A 47 -1.57 0.86 -3.58
CA ILE A 47 -2.75 0.96 -4.44
C ILE A 47 -3.31 2.39 -4.52
N ALA A 48 -2.79 3.33 -3.73
CA ALA A 48 -3.35 4.67 -3.58
C ALA A 48 -3.64 5.40 -4.90
N PRO A 49 -2.77 5.37 -5.94
CA PRO A 49 -3.09 6.02 -7.22
C PRO A 49 -4.31 5.41 -7.91
N ILE A 50 -4.42 4.08 -7.89
CA ILE A 50 -5.56 3.35 -8.48
C ILE A 50 -6.83 3.67 -7.69
N SER A 51 -6.76 3.61 -6.36
CA SER A 51 -7.86 3.97 -5.46
C SER A 51 -8.31 5.41 -5.67
N PHE A 52 -7.38 6.34 -5.89
CA PHE A 52 -7.68 7.72 -6.21
C PHE A 52 -8.48 7.85 -7.51
N PHE A 53 -8.04 7.19 -8.59
CA PHE A 53 -8.78 7.19 -9.85
C PHE A 53 -10.20 6.63 -9.71
N ILE A 54 -10.37 5.55 -8.94
CA ILE A 54 -11.70 4.95 -8.70
C ILE A 54 -12.56 5.88 -7.84
N SER A 55 -11.98 6.53 -6.83
CA SER A 55 -12.70 7.42 -5.92
C SER A 55 -13.35 8.63 -6.64
N LEU A 56 -12.82 9.03 -7.80
CA LEU A 56 -13.41 10.09 -8.64
C LEU A 56 -14.79 9.71 -9.19
N PHE A 57 -15.04 8.42 -9.42
CA PHE A 57 -16.30 7.92 -9.96
C PHE A 57 -17.16 7.21 -8.90
N ASN A 58 -16.57 6.77 -7.80
CA ASN A 58 -17.25 6.08 -6.72
C ASN A 58 -16.84 6.62 -5.34
N LYS A 59 -17.76 7.37 -4.73
CA LYS A 59 -17.54 7.98 -3.39
C LYS A 59 -17.45 6.98 -2.25
N THR A 60 -17.77 5.72 -2.48
CA THR A 60 -17.69 4.65 -1.48
C THR A 60 -16.26 4.14 -1.31
N VAL A 61 -15.37 4.41 -2.27
CA VAL A 61 -13.97 3.96 -2.22
C VAL A 61 -13.12 5.03 -1.53
N SER A 62 -12.64 4.71 -0.32
CA SER A 62 -11.65 5.52 0.37
C SER A 62 -10.24 5.08 0.01
N ILE A 63 -9.34 6.04 -0.16
CA ILE A 63 -7.90 5.80 -0.39
C ILE A 63 -7.20 5.36 0.90
N TYR A 64 -7.73 5.79 2.04
CA TYR A 64 -7.11 5.67 3.35
C TYR A 64 -8.12 5.09 4.35
N GLU A 65 -7.66 4.18 5.22
CA GLU A 65 -8.49 3.56 6.25
C GLU A 65 -8.52 4.43 7.51
N ILE A 66 -9.70 4.87 7.92
CA ILE A 66 -9.91 5.73 9.09
C ILE A 66 -9.79 4.91 10.37
N ASN A 67 -10.20 3.64 10.34
CA ASN A 67 -10.12 2.73 11.47
C ASN A 67 -8.75 2.03 11.52
N ASN A 68 -7.71 2.78 11.93
CA ASN A 68 -6.33 2.30 11.96
C ASN A 68 -5.66 2.44 13.35
N ILE A 69 -4.48 1.84 13.52
CA ILE A 69 -3.70 1.87 14.76
C ILE A 69 -2.84 3.14 14.95
N GLY A 70 -2.95 4.13 14.05
CA GLY A 70 -2.23 5.40 14.07
C GLY A 70 -0.90 5.34 13.30
N TRP A 71 0.17 5.81 13.96
CA TRP A 71 1.47 6.11 13.33
C TRP A 71 2.07 4.96 12.53
N ALA A 72 1.88 3.71 12.97
CA ALA A 72 2.41 2.55 12.28
C ALA A 72 1.69 2.32 10.94
N TYR A 73 0.37 2.53 10.88
CA TYR A 73 -0.36 2.49 9.63
C TYR A 73 0.08 3.64 8.70
N ASP A 74 0.22 4.86 9.24
CA ASP A 74 0.66 6.05 8.48
C ASP A 74 2.04 5.86 7.85
N LEU A 75 2.98 5.32 8.62
CA LEU A 75 4.33 5.03 8.14
C LEU A 75 4.29 4.01 6.99
N GLY A 76 3.49 2.94 7.13
CA GLY A 76 3.28 1.97 6.06
C GLY A 76 2.73 2.64 4.80
N PHE A 77 1.70 3.46 4.94
CA PHE A 77 1.07 4.19 3.83
C PHE A 77 2.05 5.11 3.10
N LEU A 78 2.86 5.87 3.83
CA LEU A 78 3.89 6.75 3.27
C LEU A 78 4.98 5.97 2.52
N ILE A 79 5.42 4.83 3.07
CA ILE A 79 6.39 3.96 2.39
C ILE A 79 5.76 3.39 1.11
N GLY A 80 4.50 2.93 1.18
CA GLY A 80 3.80 2.34 0.05
C GLY A 80 3.62 3.32 -1.12
N ILE A 81 3.20 4.56 -0.81
CA ILE A 81 3.03 5.58 -1.85
C ILE A 81 4.38 6.06 -2.38
N GLY A 82 5.41 6.16 -1.52
CA GLY A 82 6.77 6.53 -1.91
C GLY A 82 7.46 5.48 -2.78
N ALA A 83 7.16 4.19 -2.58
CA ALA A 83 7.72 3.08 -3.35
C ALA A 83 7.37 3.13 -4.85
N LEU A 84 6.28 3.81 -5.21
CA LEU A 84 5.87 4.02 -6.60
C LEU A 84 6.68 5.12 -7.31
N GLY A 85 7.60 5.80 -6.62
CA GLY A 85 8.45 6.83 -7.22
C GLY A 85 7.72 8.13 -7.58
N VAL A 86 6.47 8.31 -7.11
CA VAL A 86 5.68 9.54 -7.31
C VAL A 86 6.24 10.75 -6.55
N GLY A 87 7.16 10.53 -5.60
CA GLY A 87 7.99 11.57 -4.99
C GLY A 87 9.26 11.79 -5.82
N GLY A 88 9.22 12.73 -6.76
CA GLY A 88 10.33 13.06 -7.66
C GLY A 88 11.63 13.39 -6.91
N GLY A 89 12.56 12.45 -6.88
CA GLY A 89 13.94 12.68 -6.47
C GLY A 89 14.71 13.35 -7.60
N SER A 90 14.54 14.66 -7.78
CA SER A 90 15.50 15.45 -8.55
C SER A 90 16.83 15.45 -7.81
N SER A 91 17.70 14.50 -8.15
CA SER A 91 19.10 14.53 -7.73
C SER A 91 19.76 15.71 -8.43
N ALA A 92 19.74 16.87 -7.80
CA ALA A 92 20.49 18.04 -8.24
C ALA A 92 21.98 17.70 -8.16
N ARG A 93 22.54 17.26 -9.29
CA ARG A 93 23.97 17.01 -9.44
C ARG A 93 24.66 18.37 -9.42
N ARG A 94 25.15 18.78 -8.25
CA ARG A 94 26.00 19.97 -8.12
C ARG A 94 27.36 19.59 -8.73
N ASN A 95 27.70 20.25 -9.83
CA ASN A 95 29.03 20.22 -10.44
C ASN A 95 29.96 21.16 -9.68
#